data_AF-A0AB39KRW4-F1
#
_entry.id   AF-A0AB39KRW4-F1
#
_cell.length_a   1.000
_cell.length_b   1.000
_cell.length_c   1.000
_cell.angle_alpha   90.00
_cell.angle_beta   90.00
_cell.angle_gamma   90.00
#
_symmetry.space_group_name_H-M   'P 1'
#
loop_
_entity.id
_entity.type
_entity.pdbx_description
1 polymer ?
#
loop_
_entity_poly.entity_id
_entity_poly.type
_entity_poly.pdbx_seq_one_letter_code
_entity_poly.pdbx_strand_id
1 'polypeptide(L)'
;MAGPKALSGDILPGGALGARKLISHELALYIKLQLEPPSAPQETKAALQRLCALYEAGWTLREPAAIRLLVRGLLWAPSPTIIRRWAYKAIGLVGVREDAAQLYFVLKNETDPENQTWAMYAIRRLSKGRAVQEICEEAGVELTPPLVMAGQLFRSGLADDDLPNGFAIDIDVDNSLTLLWACLLEGYGRAPIKLFKSGNSNLASVQQLQKHDTPTVSEYAIWSLWNNPRYGIDDLSVPLADIQTRAPGARRWINRLLTKASTLTDEHVELIQDLILDEDDGARDGLAIGLRSSFNIGLPAVVIEWYGREHSEVVRRSLLEHMATYSELNAAYEEYALEGFRASTNKNFRQRLISASEGLKLYGLIRQVEAEENINRSAIDLFNLNGAIPARILGVQQVTNTFNFNGPVSGQNQVFGTASGNAFNAVRNMTESQAGQKELLTELLEALENDASISAEQKAETQAAITAVATVPSPENKATLMDKLTGVATTVGKLAGAAAPVLKLIEAAQDLF
;
A
#
# COMPACT_ATOMS: atom_id res chain seq x y z
N MET A 1 -22.63 -19.54 21.13
CA MET A 1 -21.23 -19.18 20.83
C MET A 1 -21.22 -18.47 19.49
N ALA A 2 -21.04 -17.16 19.49
CA ALA A 2 -20.86 -16.41 18.25
C ALA A 2 -19.44 -16.66 17.77
N GLY A 3 -19.27 -17.37 16.65
CA GLY A 3 -17.96 -17.58 16.04
C GLY A 3 -17.33 -16.24 15.61
N PRO A 4 -16.00 -16.20 15.43
CA PRO A 4 -15.33 -15.01 14.90
C PRO A 4 -15.96 -14.60 13.57
N LYS A 5 -16.26 -13.31 13.41
CA LYS A 5 -16.71 -12.73 12.14
C LYS A 5 -15.62 -12.94 11.10
N ALA A 6 -15.71 -14.03 10.35
CA ALA A 6 -14.89 -14.25 9.17
C ALA A 6 -15.06 -13.05 8.23
N LEU A 7 -13.94 -12.54 7.71
CA LEU A 7 -13.88 -11.45 6.73
C LEU A 7 -14.40 -11.86 5.34
N SER A 8 -15.35 -12.79 5.24
CA SER A 8 -16.06 -13.12 4.00
C SER A 8 -17.15 -12.07 3.78
N GLY A 9 -16.77 -10.93 3.22
CA GLY A 9 -17.72 -9.95 2.72
C GLY A 9 -18.34 -10.47 1.43
N ASP A 10 -19.65 -10.76 1.47
CA ASP A 10 -20.45 -10.98 0.27
C ASP A 10 -20.27 -9.80 -0.70
N ILE A 11 -19.63 -10.05 -1.83
CA ILE A 11 -19.48 -9.09 -2.91
C ILE A 11 -20.75 -9.16 -3.75
N LEU A 12 -21.77 -8.41 -3.36
CA LEU A 12 -22.90 -8.12 -4.24
C LEU A 12 -22.54 -6.96 -5.18
N PRO A 13 -22.67 -7.12 -6.51
CA PRO A 13 -22.46 -6.02 -7.44
C PRO A 13 -23.73 -5.17 -7.51
N GLY A 14 -23.71 -4.04 -6.82
CA GLY A 14 -24.65 -2.93 -7.03
C GLY A 14 -25.82 -2.88 -6.06
N GLY A 15 -26.04 -1.69 -5.48
CA GLY A 15 -27.36 -1.30 -4.99
C GLY A 15 -27.55 -1.20 -3.48
N ALA A 16 -26.61 -0.63 -2.72
CA ALA A 16 -26.89 0.18 -1.53
C ALA A 16 -25.59 0.89 -1.13
N LEU A 17 -25.66 2.16 -0.71
CA LEU A 17 -24.56 2.85 -0.02
C LEU A 17 -24.39 2.21 1.37
N GLY A 18 -23.94 0.95 1.41
CA GLY A 18 -23.44 0.32 2.62
C GLY A 18 -22.32 1.19 3.18
N ALA A 19 -22.29 1.36 4.50
CA ALA A 19 -21.25 2.12 5.17
C ALA A 19 -19.88 1.70 4.62
N ARG A 20 -19.12 2.68 4.09
CA ARG A 20 -17.78 2.42 3.54
C ARG A 20 -16.94 1.76 4.62
N LYS A 21 -16.39 0.58 4.33
CA LYS A 21 -15.52 -0.12 5.27
C LYS A 21 -14.20 0.65 5.33
N LEU A 22 -13.72 0.98 6.53
CA LEU A 22 -12.46 1.70 6.70
C LEU A 22 -11.33 0.72 6.94
N ILE A 23 -10.24 0.84 6.16
CA ILE A 23 -9.00 0.11 6.43
C ILE A 23 -8.49 0.56 7.81
N SER A 24 -8.13 -0.40 8.67
CA SER A 24 -7.63 -0.09 10.01
C SER A 24 -6.32 0.68 9.96
N HIS A 25 -6.01 1.39 11.04
CA HIS A 25 -4.79 2.17 11.14
C HIS A 25 -3.54 1.29 10.99
N GLU A 26 -3.53 0.13 11.65
CA GLU A 26 -2.40 -0.80 11.63
C GLU A 26 -2.15 -1.40 10.25
N LEU A 27 -3.22 -1.72 9.52
CA LEU A 27 -3.11 -2.23 8.16
C LEU A 27 -2.69 -1.14 7.18
N ALA A 28 -3.16 0.10 7.37
CA ALA A 28 -2.70 1.24 6.57
C ALA A 28 -1.21 1.54 6.82
N LEU A 29 -0.75 1.49 8.07
CA LEU A 29 0.66 1.63 8.43
C LEU A 29 1.52 0.51 7.83
N TYR A 30 1.05 -0.75 7.91
CA TYR A 30 1.72 -1.89 7.28
C TYR A 30 1.95 -1.66 5.79
N ILE A 31 0.88 -1.29 5.06
CA ILE A 31 0.95 -1.01 3.62
C ILE A 31 1.91 0.14 3.36
N LYS A 32 1.79 1.24 4.12
CA LYS A 32 2.65 2.41 3.96
C LYS A 32 4.13 2.05 4.11
N LEU A 33 4.50 1.32 5.17
CA LEU A 33 5.90 0.96 5.46
C LEU A 33 6.52 0.13 4.32
N GLN A 34 5.76 -0.78 3.71
CA GLN A 34 6.24 -1.59 2.58
C GLN A 34 6.32 -0.84 1.24
N LEU A 35 5.65 0.30 1.13
CA LEU A 35 5.74 1.19 -0.04
C LEU A 35 6.88 2.22 0.12
N GLU A 36 7.40 2.42 1.33
CA GLU A 36 8.51 3.33 1.60
C GLU A 36 9.87 2.71 1.20
N PRO A 37 10.76 3.46 0.54
CA PRO A 37 12.14 3.03 0.33
C PRO A 37 12.90 2.87 1.66
N PRO A 38 13.84 1.91 1.80
CA PRO A 38 14.34 0.97 0.80
C PRO A 38 13.67 -0.42 0.86
N SER A 39 12.33 -0.51 0.87
CA SER A 39 11.63 -1.81 0.86
C SER A 39 12.02 -2.69 -0.33
N ALA A 40 12.10 -4.00 -0.11
CA ALA A 40 12.42 -4.95 -1.17
C ALA A 40 11.28 -4.99 -2.22
N PRO A 41 11.58 -5.21 -3.52
CA PRO A 41 10.55 -5.25 -4.56
C PRO A 41 9.42 -6.25 -4.28
N GLN A 42 9.72 -7.42 -3.71
CA GLN A 42 8.66 -8.39 -3.36
C GLN A 42 7.70 -7.83 -2.29
N GLU A 43 8.21 -7.07 -1.32
CA GLU A 43 7.40 -6.46 -0.25
C GLU A 43 6.53 -5.34 -0.81
N THR A 44 7.10 -4.46 -1.64
CA THR A 44 6.35 -3.40 -2.34
C THR A 44 5.25 -3.98 -3.23
N LYS A 45 5.54 -5.07 -3.97
CA LYS A 45 4.53 -5.78 -4.76
C LYS A 45 3.40 -6.30 -3.87
N ALA A 46 3.73 -6.97 -2.77
CA ALA A 46 2.74 -7.52 -1.85
C ALA A 46 1.87 -6.43 -1.21
N ALA A 47 2.45 -5.28 -0.87
CA ALA A 47 1.73 -4.13 -0.34
C ALA A 47 0.73 -3.56 -1.36
N LEU A 48 1.15 -3.36 -2.61
CA LEU A 48 0.28 -2.90 -3.69
C LEU A 48 -0.85 -3.89 -3.97
N GLN A 49 -0.53 -5.19 -3.99
CA GLN A 49 -1.53 -6.26 -4.15
C GLN A 49 -2.58 -6.23 -3.04
N ARG A 50 -2.15 -6.11 -1.78
CA ARG A 50 -3.04 -6.03 -0.62
C ARG A 50 -3.88 -4.76 -0.63
N LEU A 51 -3.28 -3.61 -0.97
CA LEU A 51 -4.00 -2.35 -1.14
C LEU A 51 -5.10 -2.47 -2.21
N CYS A 52 -4.77 -3.04 -3.37
CA CYS A 52 -5.74 -3.26 -4.44
C CYS A 52 -6.89 -4.15 -3.98
N ALA A 53 -6.57 -5.30 -3.37
CA ALA A 53 -7.57 -6.25 -2.89
C ALA A 53 -8.54 -5.61 -1.86
N LEU A 54 -8.03 -4.77 -0.95
CA LEU A 54 -8.86 -4.05 0.02
C LEU A 54 -9.83 -3.08 -0.67
N TYR A 55 -9.35 -2.28 -1.63
CA TYR A 55 -10.20 -1.36 -2.38
C TYR A 55 -11.24 -2.08 -3.25
N GLU A 56 -10.87 -3.22 -3.83
CA GLU A 56 -11.79 -4.08 -4.60
C GLU A 56 -12.87 -4.68 -3.71
N ALA A 57 -12.54 -5.04 -2.46
CA ALA A 57 -13.49 -5.49 -1.44
C ALA A 57 -14.32 -4.34 -0.81
N GLY A 58 -14.21 -3.12 -1.32
CA GLY A 58 -14.99 -1.95 -0.88
C GLY A 58 -14.44 -1.24 0.36
N TRP A 59 -13.20 -1.53 0.76
CA TRP A 59 -12.53 -0.82 1.84
C TRP A 59 -11.87 0.47 1.35
N THR A 60 -11.78 1.47 2.22
CA THR A 60 -11.15 2.75 1.91
C THR A 60 -10.17 3.17 3.00
N LEU A 61 -9.08 3.83 2.61
CA LEU A 61 -8.16 4.48 3.54
C LEU A 61 -8.84 5.69 4.19
N ARG A 62 -8.54 5.94 5.47
CA ARG A 62 -8.92 7.19 6.15
C ARG A 62 -8.17 8.39 5.58
N GLU A 63 -6.87 8.22 5.34
CA GLU A 63 -5.98 9.26 4.82
C GLU A 63 -5.25 8.74 3.56
N PRO A 64 -5.90 8.75 2.39
CA PRO A 64 -5.33 8.18 1.18
C PRO A 64 -4.14 8.96 0.64
N ALA A 65 -3.98 10.24 1.00
CA ALA A 65 -3.00 11.15 0.39
C ALA A 65 -1.55 10.64 0.52
N ALA A 66 -1.15 10.15 1.70
CA ALA A 66 0.21 9.66 1.94
C ALA A 66 0.54 8.41 1.10
N ILE A 67 -0.36 7.41 1.10
CA ILE A 67 -0.18 6.19 0.30
C ILE A 67 -0.27 6.50 -1.19
N ARG A 68 -1.20 7.39 -1.60
CA ARG A 68 -1.30 7.85 -3.00
C ARG A 68 0.01 8.47 -3.48
N LEU A 69 0.66 9.29 -2.67
CA LEU A 69 1.96 9.89 -3.00
C LEU A 69 3.07 8.84 -3.19
N LEU A 70 3.09 7.79 -2.36
CA LEU A 70 4.04 6.68 -2.50
C LEU A 70 3.79 5.88 -3.78
N VAL A 71 2.53 5.51 -4.05
CA VAL A 71 2.14 4.80 -5.28
C VAL A 71 2.52 5.59 -6.52
N ARG A 72 2.29 6.90 -6.46
CA ARG A 72 2.74 7.90 -7.44
C ARG A 72 4.24 7.82 -7.66
N GLY A 73 5.05 7.94 -6.60
CA GLY A 73 6.50 7.80 -6.67
C GLY A 73 6.98 6.52 -7.37
N LEU A 74 6.29 5.39 -7.15
CA LEU A 74 6.63 4.11 -7.79
C LEU A 74 6.42 4.09 -9.31
N LEU A 75 5.56 4.95 -9.86
CA LEU A 75 5.32 5.07 -11.30
C LEU A 75 6.39 5.88 -12.03
N TRP A 76 7.00 6.86 -11.37
CA TRP A 76 8.03 7.72 -11.96
C TRP A 76 9.46 7.32 -11.62
N ALA A 77 9.65 6.62 -10.50
CA ALA A 77 10.92 6.00 -10.21
C ALA A 77 11.23 4.88 -11.21
N PRO A 78 12.51 4.55 -11.46
CA PRO A 78 12.92 3.37 -12.22
C PRO A 78 12.60 2.09 -11.44
N SER A 79 11.31 1.78 -11.32
CA SER A 79 10.78 0.61 -10.62
C SER A 79 10.74 -0.58 -11.58
N PRO A 80 10.89 -1.83 -11.09
CA PRO A 80 10.70 -3.02 -11.92
C PRO A 80 9.31 -3.04 -12.58
N THR A 81 9.22 -3.61 -13.80
CA THR A 81 7.97 -3.67 -14.59
C THR A 81 6.80 -4.21 -13.77
N ILE A 82 7.02 -5.25 -12.98
CA ILE A 82 6.00 -5.86 -12.11
C ILE A 82 5.48 -4.91 -11.03
N ILE A 83 6.31 -3.99 -10.52
CA ILE A 83 5.89 -2.99 -9.52
C ILE A 83 5.05 -1.92 -10.20
N ARG A 84 5.49 -1.42 -11.36
CA ARG A 84 4.73 -0.43 -12.14
C ARG A 84 3.33 -0.95 -12.47
N ARG A 85 3.22 -2.21 -12.91
CA ARG A 85 1.94 -2.92 -13.13
C ARG A 85 0.96 -2.74 -11.97
N TRP A 86 1.39 -3.09 -10.77
CA TRP A 86 0.56 -3.01 -9.56
C TRP A 86 0.36 -1.58 -9.08
N ALA A 87 1.31 -0.68 -9.34
CA ALA A 87 1.17 0.74 -9.03
C ALA A 87 0.13 1.42 -9.94
N TYR A 88 0.05 1.07 -11.23
CA TYR A 88 -1.04 1.53 -12.11
C TYR A 88 -2.40 1.05 -11.60
N LYS A 89 -2.48 -0.23 -11.24
CA LYS A 89 -3.71 -0.76 -10.65
C LYS A 89 -4.09 -0.01 -9.37
N ALA A 90 -3.14 0.21 -8.48
CA ALA A 90 -3.34 0.91 -7.22
C ALA A 90 -3.76 2.37 -7.44
N ILE A 91 -3.09 3.14 -8.32
CA ILE A 91 -3.46 4.54 -8.58
C ILE A 91 -4.84 4.66 -9.23
N GLY A 92 -5.26 3.70 -10.07
CA GLY A 92 -6.63 3.66 -10.57
C GLY A 92 -7.66 3.49 -9.44
N LEU A 93 -7.31 2.80 -8.36
CA LEU A 93 -8.21 2.55 -7.22
C LEU A 93 -8.20 3.66 -6.18
N VAL A 94 -7.03 4.18 -5.80
CA VAL A 94 -6.83 5.15 -4.70
C VAL A 94 -6.65 6.59 -5.18
N GLY A 95 -6.40 6.78 -6.48
CA GLY A 95 -6.12 8.07 -7.09
C GLY A 95 -7.35 8.95 -7.24
N VAL A 96 -7.09 10.16 -7.73
CA VAL A 96 -8.06 11.21 -8.01
C VAL A 96 -7.99 11.64 -9.47
N ARG A 97 -8.94 12.45 -9.91
CA ARG A 97 -9.05 12.86 -11.32
C ARG A 97 -7.79 13.56 -11.83
N GLU A 98 -7.11 14.30 -10.95
CA GLU A 98 -5.87 15.02 -11.25
C GLU A 98 -4.71 14.09 -11.60
N ASP A 99 -4.72 12.85 -11.11
CA ASP A 99 -3.69 11.86 -11.42
C ASP A 99 -3.80 11.38 -12.88
N ALA A 100 -4.99 11.44 -13.50
CA ALA A 100 -5.23 10.96 -14.86
C ALA A 100 -4.34 11.70 -15.89
N ALA A 101 -4.22 13.02 -15.78
CA ALA A 101 -3.42 13.84 -16.70
C ALA A 101 -1.96 13.37 -16.80
N GLN A 102 -1.38 12.95 -15.68
CA GLN A 102 0.00 12.47 -15.63
C GLN A 102 0.12 11.07 -16.24
N LEU A 103 -0.91 10.25 -16.12
CA LEU A 103 -0.92 8.90 -16.65
C LEU A 103 -0.97 8.85 -18.19
N TYR A 104 -1.48 9.88 -18.88
CA TYR A 104 -1.42 9.96 -20.35
C TYR A 104 0.03 9.96 -20.86
N PHE A 105 0.89 10.77 -20.22
CA PHE A 105 2.31 10.79 -20.55
C PHE A 105 2.95 9.43 -20.30
N VAL A 106 2.56 8.76 -19.22
CA VAL A 106 3.11 7.45 -18.88
C VAL A 106 2.63 6.36 -19.86
N LEU A 107 1.34 6.36 -20.23
CA LEU A 107 0.78 5.44 -21.22
C LEU A 107 1.53 5.51 -22.56
N LYS A 108 1.87 6.72 -23.01
CA LYS A 108 2.61 6.94 -24.26
C LYS A 108 4.05 6.41 -24.21
N ASN A 109 4.71 6.51 -23.06
CA ASN A 109 6.14 6.20 -22.92
C ASN A 109 6.42 4.81 -22.32
N GLU A 110 5.42 4.13 -21.78
CA GLU A 110 5.56 2.77 -21.26
C GLU A 110 5.86 1.81 -22.41
N THR A 111 6.92 1.03 -22.29
CA THR A 111 7.39 0.13 -23.34
C THR A 111 6.82 -1.28 -23.20
N ASP A 112 6.37 -1.64 -22.01
CA ASP A 112 5.76 -2.92 -21.72
C ASP A 112 4.25 -2.89 -22.06
N PRO A 113 3.77 -3.69 -23.03
CA PRO A 113 2.37 -3.66 -23.46
C PRO A 113 1.38 -4.01 -22.35
N GLU A 114 1.76 -4.89 -21.41
CA GLU A 114 0.91 -5.22 -20.27
C GLU A 114 0.77 -3.99 -19.34
N ASN A 115 1.85 -3.31 -19.01
CA ASN A 115 1.80 -2.09 -18.23
C ASN A 115 1.02 -0.96 -18.93
N GLN A 116 1.12 -0.82 -20.26
CA GLN A 116 0.26 0.10 -21.02
C GLN A 116 -1.23 -0.19 -20.77
N THR A 117 -1.62 -1.47 -20.75
CA THR A 117 -3.02 -1.84 -20.45
C THR A 117 -3.43 -1.49 -19.02
N TRP A 118 -2.55 -1.66 -18.02
CA TRP A 118 -2.86 -1.21 -16.65
C TRP A 118 -2.90 0.32 -16.51
N ALA A 119 -2.07 1.05 -17.25
CA ALA A 119 -2.15 2.51 -17.32
C ALA A 119 -3.48 2.96 -17.95
N MET A 120 -3.92 2.32 -19.05
CA MET A 120 -5.23 2.55 -19.66
C MET A 120 -6.38 2.29 -18.67
N TYR A 121 -6.32 1.18 -17.93
CA TYR A 121 -7.27 0.89 -16.84
C TYR A 121 -7.34 2.06 -15.84
N ALA A 122 -6.20 2.54 -15.36
CA ALA A 122 -6.13 3.61 -14.38
C ALA A 122 -6.71 4.92 -14.94
N ILE A 123 -6.32 5.31 -16.16
CA ILE A 123 -6.84 6.51 -16.82
C ILE A 123 -8.36 6.42 -16.99
N ARG A 124 -8.87 5.32 -17.55
CA ARG A 124 -10.31 5.14 -17.79
C ARG A 124 -11.11 5.26 -16.49
N ARG A 125 -10.58 4.71 -15.39
CA ARG A 125 -11.21 4.79 -14.07
C ARG A 125 -11.21 6.21 -13.49
N LEU A 126 -10.12 6.96 -13.64
CA LEU A 126 -9.97 8.31 -13.09
C LEU A 126 -10.65 9.41 -13.94
N SER A 127 -10.70 9.21 -15.27
CA SER A 127 -11.25 10.16 -16.24
C SER A 127 -12.76 10.09 -16.44
N LYS A 128 -13.46 9.14 -15.79
CA LYS A 128 -14.92 8.91 -15.78
C LYS A 128 -15.68 9.34 -17.06
N GLY A 129 -16.12 8.37 -17.85
CA GLY A 129 -17.03 8.61 -18.98
C GLY A 129 -16.34 8.71 -20.35
N ARG A 130 -15.03 8.96 -20.40
CA ARG A 130 -14.25 9.00 -21.65
C ARG A 130 -14.04 7.65 -22.32
N ALA A 131 -14.33 7.53 -23.61
CA ALA A 131 -14.13 6.28 -24.35
C ALA A 131 -12.64 5.90 -24.43
N VAL A 132 -12.34 4.60 -24.52
CA VAL A 132 -10.94 4.12 -24.66
C VAL A 132 -10.29 4.69 -25.91
N GLN A 133 -11.05 4.80 -27.00
CA GLN A 133 -10.56 5.37 -28.26
C GLN A 133 -10.11 6.82 -28.11
N GLU A 134 -10.88 7.67 -27.42
CA GLU A 134 -10.47 9.06 -27.14
C GLU A 134 -9.17 9.13 -26.31
N ILE A 135 -9.00 8.19 -25.37
CA ILE A 135 -7.80 8.12 -24.53
C ILE A 135 -6.58 7.73 -25.38
N CYS A 136 -6.73 6.73 -26.27
CA CYS A 136 -5.71 6.30 -27.21
C CYS A 136 -5.30 7.43 -28.17
N GLU A 137 -6.27 8.13 -28.75
CA GLU A 137 -6.03 9.26 -29.67
C GLU A 137 -5.27 10.40 -28.99
N GLU A 138 -5.64 10.78 -27.76
CA GLU A 138 -4.94 11.81 -27.00
C GLU A 138 -3.53 11.39 -26.57
N ALA A 139 -3.36 10.14 -26.15
CA ALA A 139 -2.05 9.61 -25.77
C ALA A 139 -1.13 9.36 -26.99
N GLY A 140 -1.70 9.31 -28.20
CA GLY A 140 -0.99 8.93 -29.42
C GLY A 140 -0.57 7.45 -29.42
N VAL A 141 -1.43 6.57 -28.90
CA VAL A 141 -1.21 5.12 -28.81
C VAL A 141 -2.25 4.39 -29.67
N GLU A 142 -1.83 3.35 -30.38
CA GLU A 142 -2.73 2.54 -31.20
C GLU A 142 -3.78 1.83 -30.34
N LEU A 143 -5.03 1.82 -30.79
CA LEU A 143 -6.12 1.11 -30.12
C LEU A 143 -5.98 -0.39 -30.37
N THR A 144 -5.75 -1.16 -29.30
CA THR A 144 -5.59 -2.62 -29.37
C THR A 144 -6.65 -3.34 -28.53
N PRO A 145 -6.98 -4.63 -28.82
CA PRO A 145 -7.94 -5.38 -28.04
C PRO A 145 -7.64 -5.43 -26.52
N PRO A 146 -6.38 -5.61 -26.07
CA PRO A 146 -6.03 -5.53 -24.65
C PRO A 146 -6.37 -4.16 -24.01
N LEU A 147 -6.14 -3.05 -24.71
CA LEU A 147 -6.46 -1.71 -24.18
C LEU A 147 -7.97 -1.50 -24.04
N VAL A 148 -8.74 -1.98 -25.02
CA VAL A 148 -10.21 -1.96 -24.98
C VAL A 148 -10.71 -2.72 -23.75
N MET A 149 -10.23 -3.95 -23.53
CA MET A 149 -10.62 -4.76 -22.38
C MET A 149 -10.18 -4.17 -21.04
N ALA A 150 -8.98 -3.59 -20.98
CA ALA A 150 -8.50 -2.94 -19.77
C ALA A 150 -9.39 -1.77 -19.35
N GLY A 151 -9.90 -1.00 -20.33
CA GLY A 151 -10.89 0.04 -20.09
C GLY A 151 -12.23 -0.49 -19.53
N GLN A 152 -12.58 -1.74 -19.78
CA GLN A 152 -13.84 -2.34 -19.29
C GLN A 152 -13.78 -2.77 -17.82
N LEU A 153 -12.59 -3.12 -17.30
CA LEU A 153 -12.44 -3.87 -16.05
C LEU A 153 -13.20 -3.29 -14.85
N PHE A 154 -13.33 -1.97 -14.72
CA PHE A 154 -14.07 -1.35 -13.62
C PHE A 154 -14.95 -0.18 -14.04
N ARG A 155 -15.61 -0.31 -15.19
CA ARG A 155 -16.63 0.65 -15.60
C ARG A 155 -17.71 0.85 -14.51
N SER A 156 -18.20 2.08 -14.40
CA SER A 156 -19.35 2.40 -13.56
C SER A 156 -20.65 2.04 -14.28
N GLY A 157 -21.07 0.77 -14.21
CA GLY A 157 -22.32 0.29 -14.81
C GLY A 157 -22.18 -1.04 -15.55
N LEU A 158 -23.30 -1.64 -15.96
CA LEU A 158 -23.34 -2.91 -16.71
C LEU A 158 -23.73 -2.74 -18.18
N ALA A 159 -23.89 -1.51 -18.69
CA ALA A 159 -24.35 -1.29 -20.07
C ALA A 159 -23.40 -1.92 -21.11
N ASP A 160 -23.97 -2.60 -22.10
CA ASP A 160 -23.28 -3.38 -23.15
C ASP A 160 -22.49 -2.51 -24.18
N ASP A 161 -22.46 -1.20 -24.02
CA ASP A 161 -22.24 -0.26 -25.14
C ASP A 161 -20.78 0.11 -25.46
N ASP A 162 -19.78 -0.37 -24.71
CA ASP A 162 -18.38 0.08 -24.89
C ASP A 162 -17.44 -0.95 -25.56
N LEU A 163 -17.86 -2.20 -25.76
CA LEU A 163 -17.09 -3.06 -26.66
C LEU A 163 -17.47 -2.69 -28.10
N PRO A 164 -16.49 -2.48 -29.01
CA PRO A 164 -16.80 -2.27 -30.42
C PRO A 164 -17.73 -3.36 -30.93
N ASN A 165 -18.73 -2.98 -31.74
CA ASN A 165 -19.65 -3.95 -32.33
C ASN A 165 -18.88 -5.08 -33.03
N GLY A 166 -19.17 -6.33 -32.65
CA GLY A 166 -18.48 -7.51 -33.18
C GLY A 166 -17.15 -7.85 -32.49
N PHE A 167 -16.78 -7.15 -31.40
CA PHE A 167 -15.64 -7.54 -30.58
C PHE A 167 -15.92 -8.88 -29.92
N ALA A 168 -15.15 -9.90 -30.31
CA ALA A 168 -15.22 -11.23 -29.72
C ALA A 168 -13.83 -11.87 -29.78
N ILE A 169 -13.47 -12.53 -28.69
CA ILE A 169 -12.16 -13.15 -28.49
C ILE A 169 -12.16 -14.56 -29.06
N ASP A 170 -11.11 -14.87 -29.80
CA ASP A 170 -10.85 -16.16 -30.41
C ASP A 170 -9.69 -16.84 -29.69
N ILE A 171 -9.97 -17.91 -28.94
CA ILE A 171 -8.98 -18.60 -28.10
C ILE A 171 -7.79 -19.10 -28.94
N ASP A 172 -8.04 -19.51 -30.18
CA ASP A 172 -7.03 -20.15 -31.02
C ASP A 172 -6.20 -19.14 -31.84
N VAL A 173 -6.66 -17.88 -31.94
CA VAL A 173 -6.05 -16.86 -32.82
C VAL A 173 -5.51 -15.67 -32.04
N ASP A 174 -6.17 -15.25 -30.96
CA ASP A 174 -5.78 -14.06 -30.21
C ASP A 174 -4.51 -14.29 -29.39
N ASN A 175 -3.72 -13.22 -29.24
CA ASN A 175 -2.46 -13.30 -28.50
C ASN A 175 -2.68 -13.50 -26.99
N SER A 176 -1.63 -13.98 -26.31
CA SER A 176 -1.68 -14.30 -24.87
C SER A 176 -2.09 -13.14 -23.97
N LEU A 177 -1.78 -11.89 -24.34
CA LEU A 177 -2.18 -10.71 -23.56
C LEU A 177 -3.69 -10.45 -23.68
N THR A 178 -4.26 -10.62 -24.88
CA THR A 178 -5.72 -10.58 -25.09
C THR A 178 -6.41 -11.66 -24.25
N LEU A 179 -5.91 -12.91 -24.30
CA LEU A 179 -6.48 -14.01 -23.52
C LEU A 179 -6.37 -13.78 -22.00
N LEU A 180 -5.25 -13.21 -21.54
CA LEU A 180 -5.06 -12.82 -20.13
C LEU A 180 -6.11 -11.80 -19.69
N TRP A 181 -6.35 -10.76 -20.49
CA TRP A 181 -7.38 -9.76 -20.20
C TRP A 181 -8.80 -10.33 -20.22
N ALA A 182 -9.07 -11.33 -21.06
CA ALA A 182 -10.32 -12.06 -21.03
C ALA A 182 -10.54 -12.77 -19.69
N CYS A 183 -9.51 -13.50 -19.21
CA CYS A 183 -9.52 -14.13 -17.89
C CYS A 183 -9.65 -13.10 -16.75
N LEU A 184 -9.03 -11.93 -16.87
CA LEU A 184 -9.19 -10.84 -15.90
C LEU A 184 -10.65 -10.38 -15.83
N LEU A 185 -11.24 -10.01 -16.97
CA LEU A 185 -12.63 -9.57 -17.03
C LEU A 185 -13.58 -10.61 -16.44
N GLU A 186 -13.39 -11.89 -16.78
CA GLU A 186 -14.21 -12.97 -16.25
C GLU A 186 -13.99 -13.14 -14.74
N GLY A 187 -12.74 -13.09 -14.27
CA GLY A 187 -12.41 -13.21 -12.85
C GLY A 187 -13.01 -12.11 -11.99
N TYR A 188 -13.15 -10.89 -12.52
CA TYR A 188 -13.83 -9.80 -11.83
C TYR A 188 -15.36 -9.83 -11.97
N GLY A 189 -15.92 -10.77 -12.72
CA GLY A 189 -17.35 -10.79 -13.06
C GLY A 189 -17.77 -9.60 -13.91
N ARG A 190 -16.87 -9.10 -14.76
CA ARG A 190 -17.02 -7.91 -15.61
C ARG A 190 -16.96 -8.23 -17.10
N ALA A 191 -16.76 -9.50 -17.44
CA ALA A 191 -16.85 -9.98 -18.82
C ALA A 191 -18.29 -9.85 -19.34
N PRO A 192 -18.47 -9.29 -20.55
CA PRO A 192 -19.74 -9.36 -21.27
C PRO A 192 -20.16 -10.81 -21.55
N ILE A 193 -21.47 -11.05 -21.71
CA ILE A 193 -22.05 -12.40 -21.86
C ILE A 193 -21.45 -13.18 -23.05
N LYS A 194 -21.07 -12.47 -24.11
CA LYS A 194 -20.50 -13.05 -25.35
C LYS A 194 -19.09 -12.54 -25.60
N LEU A 195 -18.24 -12.59 -24.57
CA LEU A 195 -16.85 -12.14 -24.70
C LEU A 195 -16.07 -13.00 -25.71
N PHE A 196 -16.36 -14.31 -25.79
CA PHE A 196 -15.69 -15.26 -26.67
C PHE A 196 -16.53 -15.60 -27.90
N LYS A 197 -15.88 -15.85 -29.04
CA LYS A 197 -16.53 -16.21 -30.32
C LYS A 197 -17.19 -17.58 -30.33
N SER A 198 -16.70 -18.51 -29.51
CA SER A 198 -16.96 -19.96 -29.63
C SER A 198 -18.42 -20.41 -29.45
N GLY A 199 -19.38 -19.51 -29.26
CA GLY A 199 -20.78 -19.84 -28.94
C GLY A 199 -20.97 -20.42 -27.54
N ASN A 200 -19.88 -20.82 -26.88
CA ASN A 200 -19.84 -21.32 -25.52
C ASN A 200 -20.01 -20.19 -24.50
N SER A 201 -20.35 -20.56 -23.27
CA SER A 201 -20.33 -19.62 -22.15
C SER A 201 -18.89 -19.18 -21.83
N ASN A 202 -18.73 -18.01 -21.21
CA ASN A 202 -17.42 -17.54 -20.76
C ASN A 202 -16.73 -18.56 -19.82
N LEU A 203 -17.50 -19.24 -18.96
CA LEU A 203 -16.98 -20.29 -18.09
C LEU A 203 -16.34 -21.43 -18.89
N ALA A 204 -17.03 -21.95 -19.90
CA ALA A 204 -16.50 -23.03 -20.74
C ALA A 204 -15.23 -22.59 -21.49
N SER A 205 -15.18 -21.34 -21.95
CA SER A 205 -13.97 -20.75 -22.54
C SER A 205 -12.82 -20.63 -21.55
N VAL A 206 -13.07 -20.18 -20.32
CA VAL A 206 -12.06 -20.16 -19.25
C VAL A 206 -11.58 -21.57 -18.91
N GLN A 207 -12.47 -22.56 -18.86
CA GLN A 207 -12.13 -23.96 -18.62
C GLN A 207 -11.21 -24.53 -19.71
N GLN A 208 -11.40 -24.12 -20.96
CA GLN A 208 -10.49 -24.45 -22.06
C GLN A 208 -9.12 -23.79 -21.85
N LEU A 209 -9.09 -22.51 -21.48
CA LEU A 209 -7.85 -21.74 -21.26
C LEU A 209 -6.99 -22.26 -20.10
N GLN A 210 -7.56 -23.00 -19.14
CA GLN A 210 -6.78 -23.67 -18.08
C GLN A 210 -5.73 -24.66 -18.63
N LYS A 211 -5.94 -25.17 -19.84
CA LYS A 211 -5.03 -26.12 -20.52
C LYS A 211 -4.19 -25.47 -21.63
N HIS A 212 -4.20 -24.14 -21.71
CA HIS A 212 -3.49 -23.39 -22.74
C HIS A 212 -1.96 -23.53 -22.62
N ASP A 213 -1.27 -23.58 -23.76
CA ASP A 213 0.19 -23.84 -23.82
C ASP A 213 1.02 -22.73 -23.16
N THR A 214 0.55 -21.49 -23.19
CA THR A 214 1.18 -20.38 -22.46
C THR A 214 0.89 -20.48 -20.96
N PRO A 215 1.89 -20.71 -20.09
CA PRO A 215 1.68 -20.93 -18.65
C PRO A 215 0.95 -19.77 -17.96
N THR A 216 1.24 -18.53 -18.35
CA THR A 216 0.58 -17.34 -17.79
C THR A 216 -0.92 -17.30 -18.13
N VAL A 217 -1.33 -17.74 -19.32
CA VAL A 217 -2.75 -17.76 -19.70
C VAL A 217 -3.49 -18.81 -18.86
N SER A 218 -2.91 -20.00 -18.71
CA SER A 218 -3.42 -21.05 -17.83
C SER A 218 -3.51 -20.57 -16.37
N GLU A 219 -2.47 -19.90 -15.87
CA GLU A 219 -2.46 -19.30 -14.53
C GLU A 219 -3.64 -18.34 -14.32
N TYR A 220 -3.84 -17.39 -15.24
CA TYR A 220 -4.91 -16.39 -15.11
C TYR A 220 -6.30 -16.98 -15.31
N ALA A 221 -6.44 -18.04 -16.11
CA ALA A 221 -7.69 -18.78 -16.23
C ALA A 221 -8.09 -19.40 -14.88
N ILE A 222 -7.15 -20.03 -14.17
CA ILE A 222 -7.42 -20.60 -12.84
C ILE A 222 -7.64 -19.50 -11.80
N TRP A 223 -6.83 -18.43 -11.84
CA TRP A 223 -7.05 -17.24 -11.01
C TRP A 223 -8.47 -16.68 -11.17
N SER A 224 -9.02 -16.69 -12.38
CA SER A 224 -10.37 -16.17 -12.64
C SER A 224 -11.45 -16.96 -11.91
N LEU A 225 -11.30 -18.29 -11.80
CA LEU A 225 -12.17 -19.13 -10.97
C LEU A 225 -12.04 -18.79 -9.49
N TRP A 226 -10.82 -18.61 -9.01
CA TRP A 226 -10.58 -18.23 -7.62
C TRP A 226 -11.16 -16.85 -7.30
N ASN A 227 -11.00 -15.87 -8.18
CA ASN A 227 -11.41 -14.49 -7.90
C ASN A 227 -12.92 -14.27 -8.07
N ASN A 228 -13.57 -14.93 -9.03
CA ASN A 228 -14.99 -14.74 -9.29
C ASN A 228 -15.82 -15.47 -8.23
N PRO A 229 -16.72 -14.79 -7.48
CA PRO A 229 -17.50 -15.42 -6.41
C PRO A 229 -18.50 -16.48 -6.92
N ARG A 230 -18.79 -16.52 -8.23
CA ARG A 230 -19.70 -17.51 -8.84
C ARG A 230 -19.06 -18.88 -9.07
N TYR A 231 -17.73 -18.95 -9.03
CA TYR A 231 -16.99 -20.16 -9.35
C TYR A 231 -16.33 -20.77 -8.12
N GLY A 232 -16.11 -22.08 -8.17
CA GLY A 232 -15.52 -22.87 -7.11
C GLY A 232 -14.54 -23.90 -7.64
N ILE A 233 -14.19 -24.87 -6.78
CA ILE A 233 -13.30 -25.97 -7.15
C ILE A 233 -13.94 -26.88 -8.22
N ASP A 234 -15.26 -27.01 -8.22
CA ASP A 234 -16.01 -27.83 -9.19
C ASP A 234 -15.88 -27.32 -10.64
N ASP A 235 -15.50 -26.06 -10.82
CA ASP A 235 -15.28 -25.45 -12.13
C ASP A 235 -13.88 -25.71 -12.69
N LEU A 236 -12.99 -26.33 -11.91
CA LEU A 236 -11.63 -26.68 -12.33
C LEU A 236 -11.67 -27.81 -13.38
N SER A 237 -11.13 -27.56 -14.57
CA SER A 237 -11.07 -28.54 -15.66
C SER A 237 -9.81 -29.43 -15.62
N VAL A 238 -8.91 -29.13 -14.68
CA VAL A 238 -7.69 -29.87 -14.37
C VAL A 238 -8.01 -30.93 -13.31
N PRO A 239 -7.81 -32.24 -13.59
CA PRO A 239 -7.95 -33.28 -12.59
C PRO A 239 -7.01 -33.05 -11.40
N LEU A 240 -7.48 -33.32 -10.17
CA LEU A 240 -6.67 -33.13 -8.95
C LEU A 240 -5.37 -33.95 -8.99
N ALA A 241 -5.40 -35.14 -9.59
CA ALA A 241 -4.23 -35.99 -9.79
C ALA A 241 -3.16 -35.35 -10.70
N ASP A 242 -3.55 -34.42 -11.57
CA ASP A 242 -2.66 -33.75 -12.52
C ASP A 242 -2.14 -32.40 -11.99
N ILE A 243 -2.46 -32.00 -10.75
CA ILE A 243 -2.04 -30.68 -10.22
C ILE A 243 -0.52 -30.55 -10.28
N GLN A 244 0.21 -31.58 -9.87
CA GLN A 244 1.67 -31.55 -9.80
C GLN A 244 2.35 -31.38 -11.17
N THR A 245 1.69 -31.76 -12.27
CA THR A 245 2.25 -31.59 -13.63
C THR A 245 2.06 -30.17 -14.18
N ARG A 246 1.28 -29.32 -13.51
CA ARG A 246 1.05 -27.93 -13.93
C ARG A 246 2.21 -27.03 -13.57
N ALA A 247 2.32 -25.91 -14.30
CA ALA A 247 3.29 -24.87 -13.99
C ALA A 247 3.09 -24.31 -12.57
N PRO A 248 4.16 -23.90 -11.86
CA PRO A 248 4.06 -23.42 -10.47
C PRO A 248 3.03 -22.32 -10.24
N GLY A 249 2.90 -21.36 -11.16
CA GLY A 249 1.89 -20.31 -11.10
C GLY A 249 0.45 -20.86 -11.11
N ALA A 250 0.19 -21.85 -11.95
CA ALA A 250 -1.11 -22.53 -12.00
C ALA A 250 -1.36 -23.30 -10.68
N ARG A 251 -0.39 -24.09 -10.20
CA ARG A 251 -0.49 -24.83 -8.93
C ARG A 251 -0.80 -23.90 -7.76
N ARG A 252 -0.13 -22.74 -7.69
CA ARG A 252 -0.39 -21.69 -6.70
C ARG A 252 -1.86 -21.29 -6.63
N TRP A 253 -2.51 -21.06 -7.77
CA TRP A 253 -3.91 -20.65 -7.80
C TRP A 253 -4.88 -21.82 -7.59
N ILE A 254 -4.53 -23.03 -8.01
CA ILE A 254 -5.31 -24.24 -7.65
C ILE A 254 -5.33 -24.40 -6.13
N ASN A 255 -4.18 -24.27 -5.46
CA ASN A 255 -4.07 -24.36 -4.00
C ASN A 255 -4.94 -23.29 -3.29
N ARG A 256 -5.02 -22.09 -3.88
CA ARG A 256 -5.92 -21.03 -3.38
C ARG A 256 -7.39 -21.29 -3.67
N LEU A 257 -7.71 -21.91 -4.80
CA LEU A 257 -9.07 -22.30 -5.16
C LEU A 257 -9.60 -23.37 -4.21
N LEU A 258 -8.77 -24.37 -3.86
CA LEU A 258 -9.09 -25.41 -2.87
C LEU A 258 -9.42 -24.83 -1.49
N THR A 259 -8.74 -23.75 -1.11
CA THR A 259 -8.90 -23.09 0.19
C THR A 259 -9.88 -21.91 0.18
N LYS A 260 -10.56 -21.67 -0.95
CA LYS A 260 -11.53 -20.59 -1.11
C LYS A 260 -12.79 -20.80 -0.28
N ALA A 261 -13.19 -22.06 -0.07
CA ALA A 261 -14.33 -22.39 0.78
C ALA A 261 -14.05 -22.00 2.24
N SER A 262 -15.04 -21.40 2.92
CA SER A 262 -14.91 -20.99 4.32
C SER A 262 -14.75 -22.16 5.28
N THR A 263 -15.18 -23.35 4.88
CA THR A 263 -15.03 -24.60 5.62
C THR A 263 -14.33 -25.63 4.73
N LEU A 264 -13.24 -26.20 5.24
CA LEU A 264 -12.53 -27.30 4.59
C LEU A 264 -13.14 -28.62 5.06
N THR A 265 -13.38 -29.55 4.14
CA THR A 265 -13.78 -30.92 4.44
C THR A 265 -12.55 -31.73 4.85
N ASP A 266 -12.75 -32.90 5.43
CA ASP A 266 -11.64 -33.79 5.79
C ASP A 266 -10.86 -34.24 4.53
N GLU A 267 -11.54 -34.47 3.41
CA GLU A 267 -10.92 -34.73 2.10
C GLU A 267 -10.00 -33.59 1.64
N HIS A 268 -10.41 -32.33 1.88
CA HIS A 268 -9.54 -31.18 1.59
C HIS A 268 -8.30 -31.18 2.50
N VAL A 269 -8.42 -31.60 3.75
CA VAL A 269 -7.28 -31.66 4.69
C VAL A 269 -6.28 -32.73 4.25
N GLU A 270 -6.74 -33.90 3.80
CA GLU A 270 -5.87 -34.94 3.22
C GLU A 270 -5.12 -34.41 1.99
N LEU A 271 -5.83 -33.78 1.06
CA LEU A 271 -5.18 -33.18 -0.12
C LEU A 271 -4.17 -32.08 0.27
N ILE A 272 -4.46 -31.28 1.29
CA ILE A 272 -3.53 -30.26 1.80
C ILE A 272 -2.24 -30.92 2.30
N GLN A 273 -2.29 -32.08 2.95
CA GLN A 273 -1.10 -32.79 3.42
C GLN A 273 -0.15 -33.20 2.28
N ASP A 274 -0.69 -33.50 1.10
CA ASP A 274 0.11 -33.75 -0.09
C ASP A 274 0.67 -32.43 -0.68
N LEU A 275 -0.14 -31.38 -0.71
CA LEU A 275 0.25 -30.09 -1.32
C LEU A 275 1.28 -29.31 -0.51
N ILE A 276 1.38 -29.52 0.81
CA ILE A 276 2.45 -28.94 1.64
C ILE A 276 3.84 -29.51 1.33
N LEU A 277 3.92 -30.58 0.52
CA LEU A 277 5.16 -31.19 0.04
C LEU A 277 5.55 -30.75 -1.38
N ASP A 278 4.81 -29.82 -2.01
CA ASP A 278 5.14 -29.29 -3.34
C ASP A 278 6.57 -28.74 -3.35
N GLU A 279 7.36 -29.05 -4.38
CA GLU A 279 8.75 -28.62 -4.49
C GLU A 279 8.89 -27.10 -4.65
N ASP A 280 7.88 -26.43 -5.23
CA ASP A 280 7.92 -25.00 -5.52
C ASP A 280 7.42 -24.15 -4.33
N ASP A 281 8.30 -23.28 -3.84
CA ASP A 281 8.01 -22.33 -2.75
C ASP A 281 6.79 -21.43 -3.06
N GLY A 282 6.60 -21.05 -4.32
CA GLY A 282 5.51 -20.19 -4.76
C GLY A 282 4.15 -20.89 -4.69
N ALA A 283 4.10 -22.17 -5.04
CA ALA A 283 2.92 -23.01 -4.89
C ALA A 283 2.56 -23.23 -3.40
N ARG A 284 3.57 -23.51 -2.56
CA ARG A 284 3.43 -23.62 -1.09
C ARG A 284 2.98 -22.30 -0.45
N ASP A 285 3.52 -21.16 -0.87
CA ASP A 285 3.05 -19.82 -0.44
C ASP A 285 1.60 -19.56 -0.88
N GLY A 286 1.22 -20.01 -2.07
CA GLY A 286 -0.16 -19.98 -2.54
C GLY A 286 -1.12 -20.63 -1.55
N LEU A 287 -0.78 -21.86 -1.13
CA LEU A 287 -1.52 -22.63 -0.16
C LEU A 287 -1.58 -21.93 1.20
N ALA A 288 -0.43 -21.51 1.75
CA ALA A 288 -0.35 -20.84 3.05
C ALA A 288 -1.21 -19.55 3.08
N ILE A 289 -1.21 -18.77 1.99
CA ILE A 289 -2.05 -17.58 1.88
C ILE A 289 -3.53 -17.94 1.78
N GLY A 290 -3.87 -19.00 1.06
CA GLY A 290 -5.24 -19.48 0.93
C GLY A 290 -5.85 -19.93 2.26
N LEU A 291 -5.06 -20.60 3.11
CA LEU A 291 -5.47 -21.01 4.46
C LEU A 291 -5.81 -19.82 5.37
N ARG A 292 -5.36 -18.59 5.07
CA ARG A 292 -5.65 -17.43 5.92
C ARG A 292 -7.15 -17.15 6.09
N SER A 293 -7.98 -17.55 5.11
CA SER A 293 -9.43 -17.33 5.15
C SER A 293 -10.24 -18.55 5.58
N SER A 294 -9.61 -19.69 5.88
CA SER A 294 -10.29 -20.93 6.24
C SER A 294 -9.72 -21.55 7.52
N PHE A 295 -10.59 -22.19 8.31
CA PHE A 295 -10.19 -22.94 9.50
C PHE A 295 -10.96 -24.27 9.56
N ASN A 296 -10.27 -25.32 9.98
CA ASN A 296 -10.84 -26.64 10.26
C ASN A 296 -10.15 -27.19 11.53
N ILE A 297 -10.86 -27.97 12.34
CA ILE A 297 -10.37 -28.48 13.64
C ILE A 297 -9.14 -29.41 13.48
N GLY A 298 -9.01 -30.13 12.37
CA GLY A 298 -7.86 -30.97 12.05
C GLY A 298 -6.66 -30.23 11.46
N LEU A 299 -6.84 -28.97 11.04
CA LEU A 299 -5.81 -28.18 10.37
C LEU A 299 -4.64 -27.75 11.29
N PRO A 300 -4.83 -27.39 12.58
CA PRO A 300 -3.75 -26.89 13.43
C PRO A 300 -2.53 -27.81 13.55
N ALA A 301 -2.75 -29.12 13.70
CA ALA A 301 -1.64 -30.07 13.78
C ALA A 301 -0.80 -30.06 12.49
N VAL A 302 -1.46 -30.07 11.34
CA VAL A 302 -0.81 -30.04 10.01
C VAL A 302 -0.04 -28.74 9.80
N VAL A 303 -0.63 -27.59 10.16
CA VAL A 303 0.01 -26.27 9.97
C VAL A 303 1.21 -26.07 10.90
N ILE A 304 1.13 -26.53 12.15
CA ILE A 304 2.26 -26.46 13.10
C ILE A 304 3.41 -27.36 12.65
N GLU A 305 3.11 -28.61 12.26
CA GLU A 305 4.12 -29.52 11.71
C GLU A 305 4.78 -28.93 10.46
N TRP A 306 3.97 -28.42 9.53
CA TRP A 306 4.46 -27.76 8.32
C TRP A 306 5.36 -26.56 8.66
N TYR A 307 4.96 -25.70 9.59
CA TYR A 307 5.78 -24.57 10.02
C TYR A 307 7.15 -24.99 10.56
N GLY A 308 7.21 -26.10 11.31
CA GLY A 308 8.45 -26.63 11.89
C GLY A 308 9.45 -27.18 10.86
N ARG A 309 8.96 -27.67 9.72
CA ARG A 309 9.80 -28.24 8.63
C ARG A 309 10.01 -27.31 7.45
N GLU A 310 9.24 -26.24 7.32
CA GLU A 310 9.31 -25.32 6.19
C GLU A 310 10.62 -24.52 6.20
N HIS A 311 11.31 -24.50 5.06
CA HIS A 311 12.58 -23.77 4.89
C HIS A 311 12.39 -22.39 4.29
N SER A 312 11.29 -22.18 3.56
CA SER A 312 11.00 -20.92 2.90
C SER A 312 10.46 -19.91 3.92
N GLU A 313 11.25 -18.87 4.19
CA GLU A 313 10.86 -17.77 5.08
C GLU A 313 9.56 -17.07 4.63
N VAL A 314 9.30 -17.02 3.32
CA VAL A 314 8.06 -16.42 2.79
C VAL A 314 6.84 -17.25 3.21
N VAL A 315 6.93 -18.58 3.07
CA VAL A 315 5.86 -19.51 3.46
C VAL A 315 5.68 -19.48 4.99
N ARG A 316 6.76 -19.58 5.77
CA ARG A 316 6.71 -19.49 7.24
C ARG A 316 6.00 -18.23 7.74
N ARG A 317 6.26 -17.08 7.12
CA ARG A 317 5.58 -15.81 7.47
C ARG A 317 4.09 -15.84 7.14
N SER A 318 3.70 -16.46 6.04
CA SER A 318 2.29 -16.65 5.68
C SER A 318 1.58 -17.60 6.64
N LEU A 319 2.26 -18.66 7.11
CA LEU A 319 1.75 -19.57 8.14
C LEU A 319 1.57 -18.87 9.49
N LEU A 320 2.55 -18.06 9.92
CA LEU A 320 2.42 -17.27 11.16
C LEU A 320 1.28 -16.23 11.07
N GLU A 321 1.01 -15.67 9.89
CA GLU A 321 -0.16 -14.82 9.69
C GLU A 321 -1.47 -15.59 9.86
N HIS A 322 -1.57 -16.82 9.34
CA HIS A 322 -2.72 -17.71 9.57
C HIS A 322 -2.87 -18.04 11.06
N MET A 323 -1.78 -18.43 11.74
CA MET A 323 -1.78 -18.71 13.18
C MET A 323 -2.24 -17.49 13.99
N ALA A 324 -1.73 -16.31 13.68
CA ALA A 324 -2.15 -15.07 14.33
C ALA A 324 -3.65 -14.79 14.14
N THR A 325 -4.15 -14.99 12.91
CA THR A 325 -5.57 -14.79 12.54
C THR A 325 -6.51 -15.71 13.32
N TYR A 326 -6.08 -16.94 13.63
CA TYR A 326 -6.89 -17.97 14.31
C TYR A 326 -6.41 -18.26 15.75
N SER A 327 -5.65 -17.36 16.35
CA SER A 327 -5.07 -17.52 17.69
C SER A 327 -6.10 -17.75 18.80
N GLU A 328 -7.32 -17.23 18.67
CA GLU A 328 -8.40 -17.46 19.65
C GLU A 328 -9.01 -18.87 19.57
N LEU A 329 -8.85 -19.56 18.44
CA LEU A 329 -9.38 -20.90 18.24
C LEU A 329 -8.37 -21.99 18.65
N ASN A 330 -7.09 -21.65 18.75
CA ASN A 330 -6.04 -22.61 19.07
C ASN A 330 -4.91 -21.94 19.88
N ALA A 331 -4.67 -22.42 21.10
CA ALA A 331 -3.66 -21.85 22.00
C ALA A 331 -2.22 -22.01 21.48
N ALA A 332 -1.91 -23.09 20.77
CA ALA A 332 -0.58 -23.27 20.18
C ALA A 332 -0.33 -22.24 19.07
N TYR A 333 -1.35 -21.89 18.28
CA TYR A 333 -1.23 -20.80 17.30
C TYR A 333 -0.90 -19.45 17.95
N GLU A 334 -1.52 -19.12 19.10
CA GLU A 334 -1.17 -17.92 19.88
C GLU A 334 0.32 -17.92 20.28
N GLU A 335 0.82 -19.05 20.79
CA GLU A 335 2.21 -19.21 21.23
C GLU A 335 3.20 -19.06 20.06
N TYR A 336 3.01 -19.79 18.96
CA TYR A 336 3.88 -19.71 17.79
C TYR A 336 3.88 -18.32 17.15
N ALA A 337 2.71 -17.67 17.05
CA ALA A 337 2.62 -16.32 16.50
C ALA A 337 3.35 -15.29 17.39
N LEU A 338 3.23 -15.41 18.72
CA LEU A 338 3.90 -14.54 19.67
C LEU A 338 5.42 -14.79 19.71
N GLU A 339 5.86 -16.04 19.64
CA GLU A 339 7.28 -16.40 19.53
C GLU A 339 7.87 -15.85 18.22
N GLY A 340 7.19 -16.06 17.10
CA GLY A 340 7.59 -15.52 15.80
C GLY A 340 7.68 -13.99 15.79
N PHE A 341 6.81 -13.30 16.54
CA PHE A 341 6.88 -11.85 16.72
C PHE A 341 8.13 -11.42 17.51
N ARG A 342 8.40 -12.09 18.64
CA ARG A 342 9.57 -11.82 19.50
C ARG A 342 10.89 -12.09 18.79
N ALA A 343 10.97 -13.19 18.04
CA ALA A 343 12.17 -13.59 17.32
C ALA A 343 12.49 -12.68 16.12
N SER A 344 11.49 -11.97 15.59
CA SER A 344 11.69 -11.15 14.41
C SER A 344 12.18 -9.74 14.75
N THR A 345 13.21 -9.29 14.02
CA THR A 345 13.66 -7.90 13.99
C THR A 345 13.08 -7.12 12.80
N ASN A 346 12.38 -7.81 11.89
CA ASN A 346 11.82 -7.21 10.69
C ASN A 346 10.54 -6.43 11.03
N LYS A 347 10.61 -5.10 10.94
CA LYS A 347 9.49 -4.19 11.22
C LYS A 347 8.26 -4.48 10.35
N ASN A 348 8.45 -4.79 9.05
CA ASN A 348 7.35 -5.13 8.14
C ASN A 348 6.63 -6.39 8.61
N PHE A 349 7.39 -7.43 8.98
CA PHE A 349 6.79 -8.68 9.45
C PHE A 349 6.08 -8.52 10.80
N ARG A 350 6.68 -7.79 11.75
CA ARG A 350 6.04 -7.48 13.03
C ARG A 350 4.72 -6.73 12.82
N GLN A 351 4.71 -5.72 11.97
CA GLN A 351 3.49 -4.97 11.64
C GLN A 351 2.44 -5.85 10.92
N ARG A 352 2.86 -6.83 10.11
CA ARG A 352 1.96 -7.82 9.51
C ARG A 352 1.22 -8.64 10.58
N LEU A 353 1.93 -9.12 11.60
CA LEU A 353 1.33 -9.88 12.70
C LEU A 353 0.43 -9.01 13.60
N ILE A 354 0.82 -7.76 13.84
CA ILE A 354 -0.03 -6.76 14.53
C ILE A 354 -1.35 -6.58 13.78
N SER A 355 -1.29 -6.38 12.46
CA SER A 355 -2.49 -6.24 11.63
C SER A 355 -3.33 -7.52 11.57
N ALA A 356 -2.72 -8.70 11.60
CA ALA A 356 -3.43 -9.97 11.55
C ALA A 356 -4.11 -10.35 12.86
N SER A 357 -3.58 -9.88 13.98
CA SER A 357 -4.12 -10.11 15.32
C SER A 357 -5.12 -9.04 15.77
N GLU A 358 -5.37 -8.02 14.95
CA GLU A 358 -6.22 -6.89 15.32
C GLU A 358 -7.60 -7.32 15.82
N GLY A 359 -7.96 -6.87 17.03
CA GLY A 359 -9.21 -7.23 17.68
C GLY A 359 -9.19 -8.55 18.46
N LEU A 360 -8.09 -9.30 18.42
CA LEU A 360 -7.91 -10.56 19.16
C LEU A 360 -7.11 -10.36 20.46
N LYS A 361 -7.20 -11.32 21.39
CA LYS A 361 -6.35 -11.34 22.61
C LYS A 361 -4.85 -11.21 22.29
N LEU A 362 -4.37 -11.88 21.24
CA LEU A 362 -2.98 -11.86 20.81
C LEU A 362 -2.45 -10.44 20.53
N TYR A 363 -3.29 -9.53 20.04
CA TYR A 363 -2.90 -8.14 19.80
C TYR A 363 -2.43 -7.44 21.09
N GLY A 364 -3.15 -7.64 22.20
CA GLY A 364 -2.77 -7.09 23.49
C GLY A 364 -1.42 -7.60 23.99
N LEU A 365 -1.15 -8.90 23.79
CA LEU A 365 0.12 -9.53 24.13
C LEU A 365 1.27 -8.98 23.28
N ILE A 366 1.05 -8.83 21.97
CA ILE A 366 2.03 -8.25 21.05
C ILE A 366 2.36 -6.80 21.43
N ARG A 367 1.36 -5.98 21.76
CA ARG A 367 1.57 -4.60 22.20
C ARG A 367 2.31 -4.50 23.53
N GLN A 368 2.07 -5.44 24.45
CA GLN A 368 2.83 -5.52 25.69
C GLN A 368 4.31 -5.79 25.42
N VAL A 369 4.62 -6.74 24.51
CA VAL A 369 6.00 -7.01 24.09
C VAL A 369 6.67 -5.76 23.48
N GLU A 370 5.98 -5.03 22.61
CA GLU A 370 6.52 -3.78 22.05
C GLU A 370 6.77 -2.71 23.12
N ALA A 371 5.85 -2.57 24.08
CA ALA A 371 6.00 -1.61 25.17
C ALA A 371 7.21 -1.95 26.06
N GLU A 372 7.37 -3.23 26.42
CA GLU A 372 8.52 -3.72 27.20
C GLU A 372 9.84 -3.51 26.46
N GLU A 373 9.89 -3.83 25.16
CA GLU A 373 11.08 -3.58 24.32
C GLU A 373 11.43 -2.09 24.23
N ASN A 374 10.42 -1.22 24.07
CA ASN A 374 10.62 0.23 24.01
C ASN A 374 11.11 0.80 25.34
N ILE A 375 10.54 0.36 26.47
CA ILE A 375 11.01 0.76 27.81
C ILE A 375 12.46 0.33 28.01
N ASN A 376 12.81 -0.90 27.63
CA ASN A 376 14.18 -1.40 27.77
C ASN A 376 15.16 -0.60 26.90
N ARG A 377 14.78 -0.23 25.67
CA ARG A 377 15.61 0.65 24.81
C ARG A 377 15.78 2.04 25.40
N SER A 378 14.68 2.67 25.84
CA SER A 378 14.74 4.00 26.45
C SER A 378 15.51 4.01 27.77
N ALA A 379 15.42 2.95 28.57
CA ALA A 379 16.23 2.79 29.77
C ALA A 379 17.73 2.70 29.41
N ILE A 380 18.09 1.89 28.41
CA ILE A 380 19.47 1.81 27.93
C ILE A 380 19.95 3.18 27.43
N ASP A 381 19.14 3.93 26.68
CA ASP A 381 19.49 5.27 26.19
C ASP A 381 19.61 6.31 27.33
N LEU A 382 18.78 6.21 28.36
CA LEU A 382 18.84 7.07 29.56
C LEU A 382 20.06 6.77 30.45
N PHE A 383 20.53 5.52 30.48
CA PHE A 383 21.67 5.09 31.30
C PHE A 383 23.01 5.03 30.55
N ASN A 384 23.03 5.28 29.22
CA ASN A 384 24.26 5.44 28.43
C ASN A 384 24.80 6.89 28.41
N LEU A 385 24.27 7.79 29.24
CA LEU A 385 24.95 9.04 29.56
C LEU A 385 26.19 8.75 30.43
N ASN A 386 27.35 8.78 29.79
CA ASN A 386 28.69 8.71 30.38
C ASN A 386 28.77 9.41 31.75
N GLY A 387 28.82 8.61 32.82
CA GLY A 387 29.12 9.12 34.17
C GLY A 387 28.54 8.25 35.27
N ALA A 388 29.28 7.21 35.64
CA ALA A 388 29.14 6.39 36.84
C ALA A 388 28.07 6.84 37.87
N ILE A 389 26.95 6.11 37.93
CA ILE A 389 26.15 5.99 39.15
C ILE A 389 25.88 4.49 39.37
N PRO A 390 26.23 3.92 40.53
CA PRO A 390 26.07 2.49 40.78
C PRO A 390 24.60 2.12 40.89
N ALA A 391 24.25 0.98 40.28
CA ALA A 391 22.97 0.33 40.36
C ALA A 391 22.55 0.10 41.82
N ARG A 392 21.58 0.88 42.31
CA ARG A 392 20.75 0.55 43.46
C ARG A 392 19.44 1.33 43.39
N ILE A 393 18.37 0.64 43.00
CA ILE A 393 17.16 0.41 43.82
C ILE A 393 16.09 -0.20 42.90
N LEU A 394 15.93 -1.52 43.05
CA LEU A 394 14.72 -2.25 42.71
C LEU A 394 13.64 -1.81 43.70
N GLY A 395 12.63 -1.11 43.20
CA GLY A 395 11.46 -0.70 43.94
C GLY A 395 10.50 0.00 43.00
N VAL A 396 9.50 -0.75 42.53
CA VAL A 396 8.39 -0.22 41.72
C VAL A 396 7.70 0.89 42.52
N GLN A 397 8.07 2.14 42.25
CA GLN A 397 7.21 3.29 42.52
C GLN A 397 6.77 3.85 41.17
N GLN A 398 5.46 3.95 40.97
CA GLN A 398 4.89 4.72 39.88
C GLN A 398 5.39 6.15 39.99
N VAL A 399 6.38 6.51 39.17
CA VAL A 399 6.77 7.89 39.00
C VAL A 399 5.77 8.53 38.04
N THR A 400 4.77 9.19 38.60
CA THR A 400 3.99 10.21 37.87
C THR A 400 4.94 11.36 37.54
N ASN A 401 5.54 11.33 36.35
CA ASN A 401 6.34 12.44 35.86
C ASN A 401 5.41 13.55 35.38
N THR A 402 5.11 14.49 36.27
CA THR A 402 4.64 15.83 35.89
C THR A 402 5.86 16.61 35.40
N PHE A 403 6.07 16.66 34.09
CA PHE A 403 7.16 17.45 33.51
C PHE A 403 6.87 18.95 33.67
N ASN A 404 7.67 19.63 34.50
CA ASN A 404 7.68 21.07 34.63
C ASN A 404 8.94 21.60 33.92
N PHE A 405 8.77 22.16 32.72
CA PHE A 405 9.87 22.74 31.93
C PHE A 405 10.13 24.18 32.38
N ASN A 406 11.09 24.36 33.28
CA ASN A 406 11.71 25.66 33.55
C ASN A 406 13.21 25.45 33.83
N GLY A 407 14.02 25.45 32.77
CA GLY A 407 15.47 25.40 32.83
C GLY A 407 16.08 25.54 31.42
N PRO A 408 17.19 26.29 31.25
CA PRO A 408 17.68 26.67 29.93
C PRO A 408 18.41 25.51 29.26
N VAL A 409 17.99 25.17 28.04
CA VAL A 409 18.61 24.12 27.21
C VAL A 409 19.78 24.73 26.45
N SER A 410 21.00 24.33 26.80
CA SER A 410 22.19 24.60 25.99
C SER A 410 22.14 23.76 24.72
N GLY A 411 22.01 24.40 23.57
CA GLY A 411 21.97 23.77 22.26
C GLY A 411 23.34 23.26 21.83
N GLN A 412 23.46 21.95 21.71
CA GLN A 412 24.44 21.33 20.81
C GLN A 412 23.81 20.07 20.22
N ASN A 413 23.04 20.25 19.14
CA ASN A 413 22.63 19.15 18.27
C ASN A 413 23.15 19.44 16.86
N GLN A 414 24.10 18.61 16.42
CA GLN A 414 24.39 18.41 15.01
C GLN A 414 23.12 17.86 14.34
N VAL A 415 22.50 18.65 13.47
CA VAL A 415 21.38 18.23 12.62
C VAL A 415 21.83 18.34 11.17
N PHE A 416 22.07 17.19 10.55
CA PHE A 416 22.17 17.07 9.09
C PHE A 416 20.75 17.16 8.50
N GLY A 417 20.31 18.38 8.23
CA GLY A 417 19.09 18.71 7.50
C GLY A 417 19.34 19.96 6.67
N THR A 418 18.73 20.05 5.48
CA THR A 418 18.79 21.27 4.67
C THR A 418 18.20 22.45 5.45
N ALA A 419 18.75 23.65 5.30
CA ALA A 419 18.33 24.85 6.05
C ALA A 419 16.81 25.10 5.99
N SER A 420 16.20 24.78 4.85
CA SER A 420 14.74 24.81 4.65
C SER A 420 13.98 23.89 5.61
N GLY A 421 14.38 22.62 5.73
CA GLY A 421 13.69 21.65 6.59
C GLY A 421 13.75 22.01 8.07
N ASN A 422 14.82 22.66 8.51
CA ASN A 422 14.96 23.11 9.89
C ASN A 422 14.03 24.30 10.20
N ALA A 423 13.87 25.23 9.27
CA ALA A 423 13.00 26.39 9.44
C ALA A 423 11.51 26.01 9.48
N PHE A 424 11.04 25.15 8.57
CA PHE A 424 9.66 24.68 8.57
C PHE A 424 9.30 23.91 9.85
N ASN A 425 10.22 23.08 10.36
CA ASN A 425 9.99 22.34 11.60
C ASN A 425 9.95 23.28 12.81
N ALA A 426 10.79 24.32 12.86
CA ALA A 426 10.77 25.31 13.93
C ALA A 426 9.44 26.10 13.95
N VAL A 427 8.98 26.58 12.80
CA VAL A 427 7.69 27.30 12.68
C VAL A 427 6.51 26.39 13.02
N ARG A 428 6.53 25.12 12.58
CA ARG A 428 5.46 24.15 12.89
C ARG A 428 5.32 23.89 14.39
N ASN A 429 6.42 23.94 15.14
CA ASN A 429 6.47 23.65 16.57
C ASN A 429 6.14 24.86 17.47
N MET A 430 5.83 26.03 16.91
CA MET A 430 5.38 27.20 17.69
C MET A 430 4.04 26.95 18.39
N THR A 431 3.89 27.51 19.59
CA THR A 431 2.71 27.32 20.47
C THR A 431 1.49 28.09 19.98
N GLU A 432 0.28 27.69 20.40
CA GLU A 432 -0.99 28.34 20.01
C GLU A 432 -1.07 29.84 20.36
N SER A 433 -0.40 30.28 21.44
CA SER A 433 -0.28 31.70 21.80
C SER A 433 0.47 32.55 20.76
N GLN A 434 1.12 31.91 19.78
CA GLN A 434 1.88 32.54 18.70
C GLN A 434 1.26 32.26 17.32
N ALA A 435 -0.03 31.87 17.26
CA ALA A 435 -0.70 31.46 16.02
C ALA A 435 -0.54 32.48 14.87
N GLY A 436 -0.68 33.79 15.15
CA GLY A 436 -0.48 34.84 14.14
C GLY A 436 0.96 34.94 13.62
N GLN A 437 1.96 34.72 14.48
CA GLN A 437 3.37 34.70 14.05
C GLN A 437 3.68 33.44 13.26
N LYS A 438 3.08 32.31 13.64
CA LYS A 438 3.24 31.03 12.95
C LYS A 438 2.73 31.07 11.52
N GLU A 439 1.55 31.65 11.29
CA GLU A 439 0.96 31.80 9.96
C GLU A 439 1.86 32.67 9.08
N LEU A 440 2.26 33.84 9.56
CA LEU A 440 3.14 34.77 8.84
C LEU A 440 4.51 34.14 8.50
N LEU A 441 5.17 33.46 9.46
CA LEU A 441 6.46 32.81 9.22
C LEU A 441 6.34 31.64 8.23
N THR A 442 5.18 30.97 8.18
CA THR A 442 4.92 29.90 7.20
C THR A 442 4.79 30.50 5.79
N GLU A 443 4.01 31.57 5.63
CA GLU A 443 3.88 32.28 4.35
C GLU A 443 5.22 32.85 3.86
N LEU A 444 6.05 33.36 4.76
CA LEU A 444 7.40 33.82 4.45
C LEU A 444 8.30 32.70 3.92
N LEU A 445 8.25 31.52 4.54
CA LEU A 445 9.03 30.37 4.07
C LEU A 445 8.58 29.89 2.68
N GLU A 446 7.27 29.82 2.45
CA GLU A 446 6.72 29.45 1.14
C GLU A 446 7.07 30.48 0.06
N ALA A 447 7.01 31.76 0.37
CA ALA A 447 7.42 32.82 -0.56
C ALA A 447 8.91 32.74 -0.92
N LEU A 448 9.78 32.51 0.08
CA LEU A 448 11.22 32.36 -0.13
C LEU A 448 11.59 31.14 -0.97
N GLU A 449 10.91 30.01 -0.79
CA GLU A 449 11.18 28.81 -1.59
C GLU A 449 10.76 28.97 -3.05
N ASN A 450 9.58 29.53 -3.27
CA ASN A 450 8.98 29.65 -4.60
C ASN A 450 9.61 30.76 -5.46
N ASP A 451 10.32 31.73 -4.87
CA ASP A 451 10.96 32.81 -5.64
C ASP A 451 12.34 32.39 -6.19
N ALA A 452 12.43 32.22 -7.51
CA ALA A 452 13.66 31.84 -8.21
C ALA A 452 14.69 32.99 -8.31
N SER A 453 14.30 34.23 -8.00
CA SER A 453 15.18 35.41 -8.10
C SER A 453 16.08 35.60 -6.87
N ILE A 454 15.81 34.89 -5.77
CA ILE A 454 16.57 34.98 -4.52
C ILE A 454 17.71 33.95 -4.55
N SER A 455 18.94 34.38 -4.25
CA SER A 455 20.09 33.47 -4.24
C SER A 455 19.97 32.41 -3.14
N ALA A 456 20.58 31.25 -3.35
CA ALA A 456 20.57 30.16 -2.36
C ALA A 456 21.16 30.59 -1.00
N GLU A 457 22.17 31.47 -1.02
CA GLU A 457 22.79 32.04 0.17
C GLU A 457 21.81 32.94 0.94
N GLN A 458 21.09 33.83 0.23
CA GLN A 458 20.08 34.69 0.83
C GLN A 458 18.90 33.89 1.40
N LYS A 459 18.48 32.81 0.72
CA LYS A 459 17.47 31.88 1.23
C LYS A 459 17.93 31.22 2.53
N ALA A 460 19.16 30.71 2.58
CA ALA A 460 19.70 30.05 3.76
C ALA A 460 19.83 31.01 4.95
N GLU A 461 20.33 32.22 4.75
CA GLU A 461 20.45 33.23 5.81
C GLU A 461 19.08 33.66 6.36
N THR A 462 18.10 33.87 5.47
CA THR A 462 16.75 34.28 5.89
C THR A 462 16.02 33.14 6.60
N GLN A 463 16.19 31.89 6.16
CA GLN A 463 15.66 30.70 6.84
C GLN A 463 16.28 30.51 8.24
N ALA A 464 17.57 30.79 8.41
CA ALA A 464 18.21 30.76 9.72
C ALA A 464 17.62 31.83 10.66
N ALA A 465 17.37 33.04 10.16
CA ALA A 465 16.72 34.11 10.93
C ALA A 465 15.26 33.75 11.32
N ILE A 466 14.49 33.15 10.40
CA ILE A 466 13.13 32.64 10.68
C ILE A 466 13.17 31.58 11.78
N THR A 467 14.13 30.66 11.72
CA THR A 467 14.33 29.62 12.74
C THR A 467 14.63 30.23 14.11
N ALA A 468 15.47 31.27 14.16
CA ALA A 468 15.80 31.97 15.39
C ALA A 468 14.57 32.65 16.03
N VAL A 469 13.71 33.29 15.22
CA VAL A 469 12.46 33.91 15.69
C VAL A 469 11.46 32.86 16.16
N ALA A 470 11.31 31.75 15.43
CA ALA A 470 10.39 30.66 15.77
C ALA A 470 10.78 29.91 17.06
N THR A 471 12.08 29.81 17.35
CA THR A 471 12.60 29.15 18.55
C THR A 471 12.65 30.08 19.76
N VAL A 472 13.10 31.32 19.58
CA VAL A 472 13.20 32.33 20.64
C VAL A 472 12.77 33.70 20.09
N PRO A 473 11.51 34.11 20.26
CA PRO A 473 11.01 35.39 19.74
C PRO A 473 11.47 36.56 20.62
N SER A 474 12.72 36.98 20.43
CA SER A 474 13.30 38.17 21.07
C SER A 474 13.26 39.38 20.13
N PRO A 475 13.28 40.63 20.66
CA PRO A 475 13.41 41.83 19.83
C PRO A 475 14.65 41.81 18.91
N GLU A 476 15.76 41.23 19.38
CA GLU A 476 17.01 41.09 18.63
C GLU A 476 16.86 40.13 17.44
N ASN A 477 16.22 38.97 17.64
CA ASN A 477 15.96 38.00 16.58
C ASN A 477 14.98 38.54 15.53
N LYS A 478 13.96 39.30 15.98
CA LYS A 478 13.01 39.98 15.09
C LYS A 478 13.71 41.05 14.24
N ALA A 479 14.54 41.90 14.85
CA ALA A 479 15.32 42.91 14.12
C ALA A 479 16.24 42.27 13.08
N THR A 480 16.91 41.17 13.46
CA THR A 480 17.77 40.41 12.54
C THR A 480 17.00 39.85 11.35
N LEU A 481 15.79 39.30 11.58
CA LEU A 481 14.92 38.82 10.51
C LEU A 481 14.49 39.98 9.58
N MET A 482 14.13 41.13 10.13
CA MET A 482 13.71 42.30 9.35
C MET A 482 14.84 42.86 8.48
N ASP A 483 16.08 42.91 9.00
CA ASP A 483 17.25 43.33 8.23
C ASP A 483 17.51 42.38 7.05
N LYS A 484 17.39 41.06 7.27
CA LYS A 484 17.57 40.06 6.20
C LYS A 484 16.47 40.15 5.14
N LEU A 485 15.20 40.30 5.55
CA LEU A 485 14.09 40.48 4.61
C LEU A 485 14.23 41.78 3.80
N THR A 486 14.68 42.87 4.41
CA THR A 486 14.95 44.14 3.71
C THR A 486 16.09 44.00 2.70
N GLY A 487 17.13 43.23 3.04
CA GLY A 487 18.21 42.88 2.12
C GLY A 487 17.71 42.10 0.90
N VAL A 488 16.88 41.07 1.12
CA VAL A 488 16.23 40.30 0.05
C VAL A 488 15.35 41.21 -0.83
N ALA A 489 14.49 42.04 -0.23
CA ALA A 489 13.63 42.95 -0.97
C ALA A 489 14.42 43.99 -1.79
N THR A 490 15.56 44.46 -1.29
CA THR A 490 16.44 45.37 -2.02
C THR A 490 17.09 44.69 -3.23
N THR A 491 17.46 43.40 -3.10
CA THR A 491 18.00 42.61 -4.21
C THR A 491 16.93 42.31 -5.26
N VAL A 492 15.75 41.87 -4.85
CA VAL A 492 14.63 41.55 -5.75
C VAL A 492 14.06 42.81 -6.42
N GLY A 493 13.96 43.92 -5.69
CA GLY A 493 13.47 45.20 -6.20
C GLY A 493 14.35 45.82 -7.30
N LYS A 494 15.65 45.50 -7.34
CA LYS A 494 16.56 45.93 -8.41
C LYS A 494 16.37 45.17 -9.73
N LEU A 495 15.62 44.06 -9.74
CA LEU A 495 15.46 43.19 -10.91
C LEU A 495 14.12 43.36 -11.67
N ALA A 496 13.31 44.36 -11.31
CA ALA A 496 12.05 44.78 -11.95
C ALA A 496 10.88 43.75 -11.95
N GLY A 497 9.76 44.14 -11.33
CA GLY A 497 8.41 43.65 -11.65
C GLY A 497 7.81 42.53 -10.79
N ALA A 498 8.61 41.69 -10.13
CA ALA A 498 8.10 40.50 -9.41
C ALA A 498 7.96 40.65 -7.87
N ALA A 499 8.36 41.78 -7.29
CA ALA A 499 8.56 41.92 -5.83
C ALA A 499 7.28 42.07 -4.96
N ALA A 500 6.07 42.05 -5.56
CA ALA A 500 4.83 42.36 -4.84
C ALA A 500 4.51 41.43 -3.65
N PRO A 501 4.79 40.11 -3.67
CA PRO A 501 4.48 39.23 -2.54
C PRO A 501 5.42 39.43 -1.33
N VAL A 502 6.73 39.56 -1.57
CA VAL A 502 7.73 39.71 -0.50
C VAL A 502 7.60 41.07 0.19
N LEU A 503 7.29 42.14 -0.56
CA LEU A 503 7.04 43.47 0.03
C LEU A 503 5.79 43.48 0.92
N LYS A 504 4.69 42.85 0.49
CA LYS A 504 3.47 42.72 1.32
C LYS A 504 3.71 41.93 2.60
N LEU A 505 4.56 40.91 2.55
CA LEU A 505 4.92 40.12 3.72
C LEU A 505 5.86 40.88 4.67
N ILE A 506 6.71 41.77 4.15
CA ILE A 506 7.53 42.68 4.98
C ILE A 506 6.65 43.71 5.70
N GLU A 507 5.67 44.29 5.01
CA GLU A 507 4.69 45.20 5.62
C GLU A 507 3.87 44.47 6.71
N ALA A 508 3.39 43.26 6.42
CA ALA A 508 2.68 42.44 7.40
C ALA A 508 3.58 42.02 8.60
N ALA A 509 4.87 41.79 8.37
CA ALA A 509 5.82 41.48 9.44
C ALA A 509 6.12 42.70 10.32
N GLN A 510 6.12 43.92 9.76
CA GLN A 510 6.30 45.17 10.53
C GLN A 510 5.13 45.46 11.46
N ASP A 511 3.91 45.11 11.07
CA ASP A 511 2.71 45.31 11.89
C ASP A 511 2.58 44.29 13.04
N LEU A 512 3.28 43.15 12.92
CA LEU A 512 3.17 42.02 13.85
C LEU A 512 4.31 41.96 14.89
N PHE A 513 5.40 42.69 14.66
CA PHE A 513 6.63 42.63 15.45
C PHE A 513 6.96 43.94 16.16
#